data_AF-A0A935EVF7-F1
#
_entry.id   AF-A0A935EVF7-F1
#
_cell.length_a   1.000
_cell.length_b   1.000
_cell.length_c   1.000
_cell.angle_alpha   90.00
_cell.angle_beta   90.00
_cell.angle_gamma   90.00
#
_symmetry.space_group_name_H-M   'P 1'
#
loop_
_entity.id
_entity.type
_entity.pdbx_description
1 polymer ?
#
loop_
_entity_poly.entity_id
_entity_poly.type
_entity_poly.pdbx_seq_one_letter_code
_entity_poly.pdbx_strand_id
1 'polypeptide(L)'
;MNSHLWVTQNNPDEIYAAGLYINQGKGGEGLPKWIKQNRPLENQDVVMWYSLGVTHLPRPEDWPVMPVHKAGFKLMPLGFFDRNPALDLPKTR
;
A
#
# COMPACT_ATOMS: atom_id res chain seq x y z
N MET A 1 -6.58 -12.33 3.74
CA MET A 1 -5.94 -11.01 3.96
C MET A 1 -6.99 -10.13 4.61
N ASN A 2 -6.97 -9.97 5.93
CA ASN A 2 -8.05 -9.31 6.69
C ASN A 2 -7.55 -8.04 7.41
N SER A 3 -6.54 -7.38 6.85
CA SER A 3 -5.90 -6.21 7.46
C SER A 3 -5.60 -5.18 6.38
N HIS A 4 -5.72 -3.91 6.75
CA HIS A 4 -5.43 -2.78 5.85
C HIS A 4 -3.93 -2.54 5.68
N LEU A 5 -3.10 -2.99 6.62
CA LEU A 5 -1.66 -2.78 6.64
C LEU A 5 -0.94 -4.09 6.95
N TRP A 6 0.14 -4.35 6.23
CA TRP A 6 1.07 -5.46 6.46
C TRP A 6 2.50 -4.95 6.39
N VAL A 7 3.40 -5.56 7.14
CA VAL A 7 4.84 -5.27 7.09
C VAL A 7 5.59 -6.58 7.02
N THR A 8 6.55 -6.67 6.10
CA THR A 8 7.43 -7.83 5.95
C THR A 8 8.87 -7.35 5.94
N GLN A 9 9.82 -8.19 6.37
CA GLN A 9 11.23 -7.94 6.06
C GLN A 9 11.43 -7.96 4.55
N ASN A 10 12.30 -7.11 4.02
CA ASN A 10 12.60 -7.04 2.60
C ASN A 10 13.16 -8.38 2.08
N ASN A 11 12.65 -8.82 0.93
CA ASN A 11 13.15 -9.95 0.17
C ASN A 11 12.97 -9.63 -1.33
N PRO A 12 14.05 -9.60 -2.13
CA PRO A 12 13.98 -9.25 -3.55
C PRO A 12 12.99 -10.10 -4.38
N ASP A 13 12.70 -11.33 -3.96
CA ASP A 13 11.76 -12.22 -4.66
C ASP A 13 10.29 -12.03 -4.24
N GLU A 14 10.02 -11.28 -3.16
CA GLU A 14 8.68 -11.07 -2.58
C GLU A 14 8.03 -9.79 -3.10
N ILE A 15 7.70 -9.78 -4.41
CA ILE A 15 7.28 -8.57 -5.13
C ILE A 15 5.74 -8.40 -5.18
N TYR A 16 4.99 -9.51 -5.24
CA TYR A 16 3.54 -9.50 -5.48
C TYR A 16 2.75 -9.98 -4.25
N ALA A 17 1.90 -9.11 -3.70
CA ALA A 17 1.15 -9.39 -2.46
C ALA A 17 0.30 -10.68 -2.48
N ALA A 18 -0.17 -11.11 -3.66
CA ALA A 18 -0.95 -12.34 -3.85
C ALA A 18 -0.15 -13.50 -4.48
N GLY A 19 1.15 -13.34 -4.69
CA GLY A 19 2.03 -14.27 -5.41
C GLY A 19 2.11 -14.01 -6.92
N LEU A 20 3.01 -14.75 -7.60
CA LEU A 20 3.33 -14.56 -9.01
C LEU A 20 2.27 -15.14 -9.97
N TYR A 21 1.73 -16.32 -9.65
CA TYR A 21 0.78 -17.05 -10.50
C TYR A 21 -0.62 -17.05 -9.88
N ILE A 22 -1.43 -16.05 -10.23
CA ILE A 22 -2.71 -15.76 -9.55
C ILE A 22 -3.90 -16.39 -10.28
N ASN A 23 -3.89 -16.39 -11.62
CA ASN A 23 -5.02 -16.89 -12.41
C ASN A 23 -5.29 -18.37 -12.07
N GLN A 24 -6.52 -18.67 -11.66
CA GLN A 24 -6.94 -20.01 -11.19
C GLN A 24 -6.09 -20.58 -10.03
N GLY A 25 -5.36 -19.74 -9.31
CA GLY A 25 -4.58 -20.15 -8.14
C GLY A 25 -5.46 -20.67 -7.01
N LYS A 26 -4.93 -21.60 -6.20
CA LYS A 26 -5.63 -22.15 -5.03
C LYS A 26 -5.69 -21.18 -3.83
N GLY A 27 -5.10 -19.99 -3.98
CA GLY A 27 -4.93 -19.00 -2.91
C GLY A 27 -3.82 -19.37 -1.91
N GLY A 28 -3.49 -18.43 -1.02
CA GLY A 28 -2.54 -18.63 0.08
C GLY A 28 -1.08 -18.34 -0.23
N GLU A 29 -0.72 -18.03 -1.46
CA GLU A 29 0.60 -17.49 -1.85
C GLU A 29 0.71 -15.98 -1.52
N GLY A 30 1.92 -15.42 -1.62
CA GLY A 30 2.19 -14.01 -1.32
C GLY A 30 2.20 -13.70 0.17
N LEU A 31 1.62 -12.57 0.58
CA LEU A 31 1.60 -12.08 1.96
C LEU A 31 1.15 -13.13 2.98
N PRO A 32 0.03 -13.88 2.79
CA PRO A 32 -0.37 -14.94 3.72
C PRO A 32 0.67 -16.04 3.94
N LYS A 33 1.59 -16.26 2.99
CA LYS A 33 2.68 -17.24 3.10
C LYS A 33 3.90 -16.62 3.76
N TRP A 34 4.28 -15.40 3.37
CA TRP A 34 5.49 -14.74 3.86
C TRP A 34 5.43 -14.40 5.34
N ILE A 35 4.28 -13.92 5.83
CA ILE A 35 4.12 -13.54 7.25
C ILE A 35 4.23 -14.75 8.20
N LYS A 36 3.97 -15.98 7.73
CA LYS A 36 4.10 -17.20 8.55
C LYS A 36 5.53 -17.47 8.98
N GLN A 37 6.50 -16.90 8.27
CA GLN A 37 7.91 -16.99 8.64
C GLN A 37 8.24 -16.22 9.93
N ASN A 38 7.36 -15.29 10.34
CA ASN A 38 7.51 -14.49 11.56
C ASN A 38 8.92 -13.85 11.69
N ARG A 39 9.43 -13.33 10.57
CA ARG A 39 10.76 -12.70 10.51
C ARG A 39 10.78 -11.44 11.38
N PRO A 40 11.91 -11.12 12.04
CA PRO A 40 12.04 -9.90 12.83
C PRO A 40 11.89 -8.66 11.94
N LEU A 41 11.29 -7.60 12.49
CA LEU A 41 11.04 -6.33 11.78
C LEU A 41 11.76 -5.14 12.41
N GLU A 42 12.13 -5.23 13.70
CA GLU A 42 12.79 -4.13 14.41
C GLU A 42 14.21 -3.90 13.89
N ASN A 43 14.51 -2.64 13.54
CA ASN A 43 15.80 -2.22 12.97
C ASN A 43 16.22 -3.04 11.73
N GLN A 44 15.24 -3.51 10.95
CA GLN A 44 15.47 -4.23 9.70
C GLN A 44 15.08 -3.38 8.49
N ASP A 45 15.57 -3.78 7.33
CA ASP A 45 15.00 -3.35 6.06
C ASP A 45 13.61 -4.00 5.89
N VAL A 46 12.58 -3.16 5.76
CA VAL A 46 11.18 -3.59 5.77
C VAL A 46 10.41 -3.02 4.58
N VAL A 47 9.41 -3.78 4.14
CA VAL A 47 8.46 -3.40 3.11
C VAL A 47 7.07 -3.29 3.73
N MET A 48 6.43 -2.14 3.52
CA MET A 48 5.07 -1.87 3.96
C MET A 48 4.08 -2.09 2.81
N TRP A 49 3.03 -2.87 3.07
CA TRP A 49 1.97 -3.18 2.12
C TRP A 49 0.65 -2.59 2.61
N TYR A 50 0.17 -1.54 1.94
CA TYR A 50 -1.09 -0.87 2.28
C TYR A 50 -2.20 -1.30 1.33
N SER A 51 -3.25 -1.92 1.87
CA SER A 51 -4.43 -2.35 1.12
C SER A 51 -5.48 -1.24 1.12
N LEU A 52 -5.66 -0.60 -0.04
CA LEU A 52 -6.70 0.38 -0.30
C LEU A 52 -7.83 -0.27 -1.11
N GLY A 53 -9.07 -0.11 -0.66
CA GLY A 53 -10.26 -0.60 -1.36
C GLY A 53 -11.37 0.44 -1.38
N VAL A 54 -12.23 0.36 -2.38
CA VAL A 54 -13.46 1.15 -2.48
C VAL A 54 -14.63 0.18 -2.45
N THR A 55 -15.49 0.31 -1.44
CA THR A 55 -16.78 -0.40 -1.45
C THR A 55 -17.71 0.31 -2.44
N HIS A 56 -17.85 -0.25 -3.65
CA HIS A 56 -18.63 0.37 -4.71
C HIS A 56 -20.08 -0.11 -4.67
N LEU A 57 -20.98 0.78 -4.23
CA LEU A 57 -22.43 0.67 -4.41
C LEU A 57 -22.82 1.51 -5.64
N PRO A 58 -23.15 0.90 -6.79
CA PRO A 58 -23.45 1.66 -8.00
C PRO A 58 -24.62 2.61 -7.83
N ARG A 59 -24.54 3.78 -8.46
CA ARG A 59 -25.60 4.81 -8.45
C ARG A 59 -26.08 5.08 -9.88
N PRO A 60 -27.30 5.63 -10.09
CA PRO A 60 -27.77 5.98 -11.42
C PRO A 60 -26.83 6.90 -12.20
N GLU A 61 -26.12 7.80 -11.52
CA GLU A 61 -25.13 8.71 -12.12
C GLU A 61 -23.87 8.00 -12.65
N ASP A 62 -23.65 6.73 -12.28
CA ASP A 62 -22.54 5.94 -12.80
C ASP A 62 -22.84 5.41 -14.22
N TRP A 63 -24.07 5.58 -14.73
CA TRP A 63 -24.51 5.17 -16.06
C TRP A 63 -24.74 6.38 -16.99
N PRO A 64 -24.38 6.30 -18.30
CA PRO A 64 -23.74 5.19 -19.01
C PRO A 64 -22.22 5.13 -18.85
N VAL A 65 -21.64 6.18 -18.26
CA VAL A 65 -20.20 6.30 -18.02
C VAL A 65 -20.01 6.81 -16.61
N MET A 66 -19.29 6.03 -15.80
CA MET A 66 -19.05 6.37 -14.41
C MET A 66 -18.12 7.59 -14.28
N PRO A 67 -18.49 8.62 -13.50
CA PRO A 67 -17.57 9.70 -13.14
C PRO A 67 -16.45 9.19 -12.23
N VAL A 68 -15.31 9.90 -12.23
CA VAL A 68 -14.13 9.50 -11.44
C VAL A 68 -14.44 9.44 -9.94
N HIS A 69 -14.11 8.32 -9.30
CA HIS A 69 -14.02 8.17 -7.85
C HIS A 69 -12.54 8.16 -7.44
N LYS A 70 -12.13 9.06 -6.54
CA LYS A 70 -10.75 9.14 -6.04
C LYS A 70 -10.60 8.45 -4.68
N ALA A 71 -9.63 7.55 -4.58
CA ALA A 71 -9.13 7.00 -3.32
C ALA A 71 -7.60 7.02 -3.34
N GLY A 72 -6.97 7.22 -2.18
CA GLY A 72 -5.52 7.26 -2.08
C GLY A 72 -5.03 7.35 -0.65
N PHE A 73 -3.72 7.40 -0.48
CA PHE A 73 -3.06 7.62 0.80
C PHE A 73 -1.90 8.60 0.63
N LYS A 74 -1.37 9.09 1.75
CA LYS A 74 -0.20 9.99 1.76
C LYS A 74 0.80 9.47 2.77
N LEU A 75 2.08 9.58 2.44
CA LEU A 75 3.18 9.48 3.40
C LEU A 75 3.64 10.90 3.68
N MET A 76 3.69 11.25 4.96
CA MET A 76 4.10 12.58 5.40
C MET A 76 5.26 12.43 6.37
N PRO A 77 6.30 13.28 6.26
CA PRO A 77 7.41 13.27 7.20
C PRO A 77 6.91 13.64 8.60
N LEU A 78 7.25 12.81 9.60
CA LEU A 78 6.97 13.06 11.01
C LEU A 78 8.28 13.00 11.79
N GLY A 79 8.77 14.15 12.26
CA GLY A 79 10.07 14.23 12.94
C GLY A 79 11.27 13.86 12.07
N PHE A 80 11.10 13.80 10.74
CA PHE A 80 12.18 13.43 9.81
C PHE A 80 13.15 14.59 9.54
N PHE A 81 12.66 15.83 9.57
CA PHE A 81 13.45 17.04 9.33
C PHE A 81 13.55 17.87 10.62
N ASP A 82 14.71 18.50 10.84
CA ASP A 82 14.93 19.39 12.01
C ASP A 82 14.16 20.72 11.91
N ARG A 83 13.70 21.07 10.70
CA ARG A 83 12.94 22.28 10.40
C ARG A 83 12.06 22.05 9.18
N ASN A 84 11.17 23.00 8.87
CA ASN A 84 10.34 22.93 7.67
C ASN A 84 11.22 22.76 6.41
N PRO A 85 11.08 21.65 5.64
CA PRO A 85 11.92 21.36 4.48
C PRO A 85 11.64 22.26 3.27
N ALA A 86 10.63 23.12 3.33
CA ALA A 86 10.21 24.00 2.26
C ALA A 86 10.57 25.49 2.49
N LEU A 87 11.46 25.78 3.45
CA LEU A 87 11.80 27.17 3.82
C LEU A 87 12.55 27.95 2.73
N ASP A 88 13.23 27.25 1.83
CA ASP A 88 14.02 27.80 0.73
C ASP A 88 13.22 27.95 -0.58
N LEU A 89 11.93 27.60 -0.57
CA LEU A 89 11.08 27.79 -1.73
C LEU A 89 10.86 29.28 -2.01
N PRO A 90 11.05 29.75 -3.26
CA PRO A 90 10.74 31.12 -3.63
C PRO A 90 9.24 31.39 -3.53
N LYS A 91 8.86 32.66 -3.35
CA LYS A 91 7.46 33.07 -3.41
C LYS A 91 6.89 32.78 -4.79
N THR A 92 5.67 32.24 -4.83
CA THR A 92 4.90 32.12 -6.07
C THR A 92 4.58 33.53 -6.59
N ARG A 93 4.80 33.75 -7.89
CA ARG A 93 4.52 35.01 -8.58
C ARG A 93 3.03 35.28 -8.72
#